data_AF-A0A820UCW2-F1
#
_entry.id   AF-A0A820UCW2-F1
#
_cell.length_a   1.000
_cell.length_b   1.000
_cell.length_c   1.000
_cell.angle_alpha   90.00
_cell.angle_beta   90.00
_cell.angle_gamma   90.00
#
_symmetry.space_group_name_H-M   'P 1'
#
loop_
_entity.id
_entity.type
_entity.pdbx_description
1 polymer ?
#
loop_
_entity_poly.entity_id
_entity_poly.type
_entity_poly.pdbx_seq_one_letter_code
_entity_poly.pdbx_strand_id
1 'polypeptide(L)'
;MDFMYNTIEYSKSSKSSREVNEIRDVPDSHYVCQWWIEHFDVIKLDTNPNISIQFKKKRHDQIRWNHALLPFRRSGLWMTIKVVFHTILTKCLGHLGTIVYKVLITHFLTHIIYTKHFSISTDLLVHGIRKIVQRLNKIEGLLSSIDSNHMNEWIQHTKQEIQMSTDQILPKTNWEKSIQMNDKRNKKLLLNNIKLNDPKIYQHSCVQLKAYLNNDHSNQISGLFSGVNNYDVFKNINQEDYIPSYDVVIKQMNYTIVTALAYMEIWTESRLEQWMSRPSFSVSGRNRFEILLHFFEKYQTEVLNHYWSENGPTDPMNYSRFILTSLTIIRCMHKKLCQDKRFERLKLHSIHIPNLLNLFEFLILPNREYMIRARSLYYYFIEFNNKLYPDLLNDIEAKNAFGVHFADNSSKMNDDIQRIRIQAEQDK
;
A
#
# COMPACT_ATOMS: atom_id res chain seq x y z
N MET A 1 -26.31 -12.88 39.46
CA MET A 1 -25.99 -11.47 39.14
C MET A 1 -24.48 -11.36 39.16
N ASP A 2 -23.82 -11.70 38.05
CA ASP A 2 -22.38 -11.51 37.88
C ASP A 2 -22.17 -10.72 36.59
N PHE A 3 -21.95 -9.41 36.78
CA PHE A 3 -21.61 -8.49 35.72
C PHE A 3 -20.15 -8.77 35.30
N MET A 4 -19.98 -9.33 34.10
CA MET A 4 -18.67 -9.50 33.47
C MET A 4 -18.00 -8.13 33.32
N TYR A 5 -16.95 -7.89 34.11
CA TYR A 5 -15.97 -6.84 33.84
C TYR A 5 -15.14 -7.27 32.62
N ASN A 6 -15.50 -6.75 31.45
CA ASN A 6 -14.60 -6.70 30.29
C ASN A 6 -13.47 -5.71 30.61
N THR A 7 -12.46 -6.17 31.34
CA THR A 7 -11.20 -5.45 31.48
C THR A 7 -10.51 -5.47 30.11
N ILE A 8 -10.60 -4.35 29.39
CA ILE A 8 -9.81 -4.12 28.18
C ILE A 8 -8.35 -4.11 28.62
N GLU A 9 -7.61 -5.19 28.36
CA GLU A 9 -6.17 -5.21 28.56
C GLU A 9 -5.51 -4.26 27.55
N TYR A 10 -4.98 -3.15 28.05
CA TYR A 10 -4.26 -2.19 27.23
C TYR A 10 -2.92 -2.78 26.77
N SER A 11 -2.53 -2.48 25.53
CA SER A 11 -1.22 -2.89 24.99
C SER A 11 -0.08 -2.42 25.90
N LYS A 12 0.66 -3.36 26.48
CA LYS A 12 1.87 -3.08 27.25
C LYS A 12 2.98 -2.60 26.32
N SER A 13 3.73 -1.58 26.72
CA SER A 13 4.91 -1.15 26.00
C SER A 13 6.14 -1.17 26.91
N SER A 14 7.22 -1.80 26.45
CA SER A 14 8.50 -1.80 27.15
C SER A 14 9.20 -0.45 26.97
N LYS A 15 9.47 0.22 28.09
CA LYS A 15 10.28 1.45 28.14
C LYS A 15 11.34 1.29 29.21
N SER A 16 12.61 1.45 28.84
CA SER A 16 13.75 1.33 29.76
C SER A 16 13.71 0.05 30.60
N SER A 17 13.46 -1.08 29.94
CA SER A 17 13.39 -2.42 30.57
C SER A 17 12.26 -2.61 31.59
N ARG A 18 11.27 -1.70 31.62
CA ARG A 18 10.05 -1.84 32.41
C ARG A 18 8.83 -1.88 31.49
N GLU A 19 7.92 -2.81 31.73
CA GLU A 19 6.62 -2.84 31.06
C GLU A 19 5.72 -1.77 31.67
N VAL A 20 5.22 -0.87 30.84
CA VAL A 20 4.27 0.16 31.23
C VAL A 20 3.02 0.01 30.39
N ASN A 21 1.86 -0.06 31.05
CA ASN A 21 0.56 0.06 30.41
C ASN A 21 0.46 1.46 29.79
N GLU A 22 0.59 1.56 28.48
CA GLU A 22 0.51 2.83 27.76
C GLU A 22 -0.76 2.85 26.93
N ILE A 23 -1.72 3.72 27.28
CA ILE A 23 -2.83 4.06 26.39
C ILE A 23 -2.23 4.89 25.25
N ARG A 24 -1.93 4.23 24.13
CA ARG A 24 -1.48 4.90 22.92
C ARG A 24 -2.70 5.32 22.12
N ASP A 25 -2.98 6.63 22.12
CA ASP A 25 -3.80 7.24 21.07
C ASP A 25 -3.01 7.17 19.76
N VAL A 26 -3.17 6.07 19.03
CA VAL A 26 -2.70 5.94 17.66
C VAL A 26 -3.68 6.74 16.79
N PRO A 27 -3.18 7.65 15.94
CA PRO A 27 -4.07 8.34 15.01
C PRO A 27 -4.77 7.31 14.11
N ASP A 28 -6.09 7.42 14.01
CA ASP A 28 -6.87 6.63 13.06
C ASP A 28 -6.31 6.86 11.64
N SER A 29 -6.15 5.78 10.88
CA SER A 29 -5.69 5.84 9.49
C SER A 29 -6.61 6.71 8.65
N HIS A 30 -7.91 6.73 8.97
CA HIS A 30 -8.90 7.60 8.35
C HIS A 30 -8.47 9.08 8.35
N TYR A 31 -7.98 9.60 9.48
CA TYR A 31 -7.60 11.01 9.59
C TYR A 31 -6.32 11.35 8.82
N VAL A 32 -5.41 10.40 8.66
CA VAL A 32 -4.20 10.58 7.83
C VAL A 32 -4.60 10.64 6.35
N CYS A 33 -5.48 9.74 5.92
CA CYS A 33 -6.02 9.71 4.56
C CYS A 33 -6.84 10.96 4.25
N GLN A 34 -7.76 11.36 5.14
CA GLN A 34 -8.61 12.54 4.97
C GLN A 34 -7.75 13.81 4.85
N TRP A 35 -6.78 14.00 5.74
CA TRP A 35 -5.87 15.14 5.65
C TRP A 35 -5.11 15.17 4.32
N TRP A 36 -4.72 14.01 3.78
CA TRP A 36 -4.03 13.92 2.49
C TRP A 36 -4.96 14.21 1.31
N ILE A 37 -6.21 13.73 1.37
CA ILE A 37 -7.26 13.96 0.36
C ILE A 37 -7.60 15.44 0.25
N GLU A 38 -7.65 16.17 1.38
CA GLU A 38 -7.91 17.61 1.44
C GLU A 38 -6.88 18.47 0.68
N HIS A 39 -5.71 17.93 0.34
CA HIS A 39 -4.67 18.65 -0.43
C HIS A 39 -4.80 18.48 -1.95
N PHE A 40 -5.76 17.69 -2.44
CA PHE A 40 -6.02 17.57 -3.87
C PHE A 40 -7.10 18.55 -4.30
N ASP A 41 -6.74 19.51 -5.16
CA ASP A 41 -7.63 20.59 -5.64
C ASP A 41 -8.95 20.11 -6.27
N VAL A 42 -8.97 18.86 -6.75
CA VAL A 42 -10.12 18.22 -7.41
C VAL A 42 -11.13 17.66 -6.41
N ILE A 43 -10.71 17.37 -5.17
CA ILE A 43 -11.54 16.72 -4.17
C ILE A 43 -11.98 17.77 -3.15
N LYS A 44 -13.05 18.51 -3.47
CA LYS A 44 -13.77 19.31 -2.49
C LYS A 44 -14.61 18.37 -1.63
N LEU A 45 -14.03 17.87 -0.56
CA LEU A 45 -14.83 17.29 0.52
C LEU A 45 -15.69 18.42 1.12
N ASP A 46 -16.98 18.17 1.35
CA ASP A 46 -17.87 19.03 2.14
C ASP A 46 -17.45 18.97 3.62
N THR A 47 -16.20 19.32 3.91
CA THR A 47 -15.71 19.40 5.28
C THR A 47 -16.10 20.76 5.82
N ASN A 48 -17.03 20.73 6.78
CA ASN A 48 -17.42 21.89 7.56
C ASN A 48 -16.14 22.56 8.10
N PRO A 49 -15.81 23.81 7.72
CA PRO A 49 -14.49 24.43 7.95
C PRO A 49 -14.15 24.62 9.44
N ASN A 50 -15.11 24.36 10.33
CA ASN A 50 -14.96 24.42 11.77
C ASN A 50 -14.39 23.15 12.41
N ILE A 51 -14.23 22.04 11.67
CA ILE A 51 -13.67 20.79 12.20
C ILE A 51 -12.24 20.61 11.67
N SER A 52 -11.29 21.38 12.21
CA SER A 52 -9.87 21.06 12.00
C SER A 52 -9.60 19.66 12.56
N ILE A 53 -9.14 18.72 11.74
CA ILE A 53 -8.77 17.37 12.20
C ILE A 53 -7.59 17.50 13.18
N GLN A 54 -7.82 17.15 14.46
CA GLN A 54 -6.86 17.37 15.54
C GLN A 54 -6.32 16.06 16.11
N PHE A 55 -5.03 15.83 15.93
CA PHE A 55 -4.33 14.71 16.57
C PHE A 55 -3.91 15.08 17.99
N LYS A 56 -4.61 14.57 18.99
CA LYS A 56 -4.23 14.70 20.40
C LYS A 56 -3.28 13.57 20.77
N LYS A 57 -2.11 13.90 21.31
CA LYS A 57 -1.25 12.92 21.99
C LYS A 57 -1.31 13.16 23.48
N LYS A 58 -1.82 12.19 24.26
CA LYS A 58 -1.58 12.16 25.70
C LYS A 58 -0.11 11.76 25.94
N ARG A 59 0.64 12.60 26.65
CA ARG A 59 1.93 12.22 27.25
C ARG A 59 1.75 12.34 28.76
N HIS A 60 1.86 11.21 29.46
CA HIS A 60 2.28 11.22 30.86
C HIS A 60 3.81 11.10 30.90
N ASP A 61 4.51 12.12 30.39
CA ASP A 61 5.83 12.40 30.96
C ASP A 61 5.57 13.50 31.99
N GLN A 62 6.13 13.39 33.20
CA GLN A 62 5.94 14.34 34.31
C GLN A 62 6.44 15.75 33.92
N ILE A 63 5.66 16.48 33.15
CA ILE A 63 5.92 17.87 32.80
C ILE A 63 5.32 18.68 33.93
N ARG A 64 6.16 19.12 34.87
CA ARG A 64 5.80 20.11 35.91
C ARG A 64 5.64 21.48 35.25
N TRP A 65 4.54 21.66 34.52
CA TRP A 65 4.10 22.95 34.00
C TRP A 65 2.69 23.20 34.51
N ASN A 66 2.44 24.39 35.06
CA ASN A 66 1.14 24.85 35.53
C ASN A 66 -0.02 24.74 34.49
N HIS A 67 0.26 24.43 33.22
CA HIS A 67 -0.75 24.24 32.16
C HIS A 67 -0.65 22.86 31.47
N ALA A 68 -0.08 21.85 32.15
CA ALA A 68 0.15 20.50 31.61
C ALA A 68 -1.11 19.69 31.24
N LEU A 69 -2.32 20.24 31.46
CA LEU A 69 -3.60 19.60 31.13
C LEU A 69 -3.99 19.74 29.65
N LEU A 70 -3.28 20.56 28.87
CA LEU A 70 -3.56 20.70 27.43
C LEU A 70 -2.84 19.58 26.64
N PRO A 71 -3.58 18.75 25.86
CA PRO A 71 -2.97 17.67 25.10
C PRO A 71 -1.97 18.24 24.08
N PHE A 72 -0.79 17.63 23.98
CA PHE A 72 0.18 17.98 22.95
C PHE A 72 -0.44 17.71 21.57
N ARG A 73 -0.75 18.79 20.86
CA ARG A 73 -1.27 18.74 19.49
C ARG A 73 -0.12 18.37 18.56
N ARG A 74 -0.29 17.33 17.76
CA ARG A 74 0.64 17.01 16.67
C ARG A 74 0.11 17.66 15.39
N SER A 75 1.00 18.27 14.62
CA SER A 75 0.67 18.71 13.26
C SER A 75 0.21 17.51 12.42
N GLY A 76 -0.94 17.65 11.74
CA GLY A 76 -1.46 16.65 10.81
C GLY A 76 -0.50 16.42 9.65
N LEU A 77 0.02 17.49 9.05
CA LEU A 77 1.07 17.45 8.02
C LEU A 77 2.27 16.61 8.47
N TRP A 78 2.81 16.88 9.66
CA TRP A 78 3.95 16.13 10.17
C TRP A 78 3.61 14.66 10.44
N MET A 79 2.38 14.35 10.84
CA MET A 79 1.94 12.97 10.98
C MET A 79 1.93 12.26 9.63
N THR A 80 1.33 12.89 8.62
CA THR A 80 1.20 12.36 7.26
C THR A 80 2.57 12.15 6.63
N ILE A 81 3.47 13.15 6.68
CA ILE A 81 4.84 13.03 6.18
C ILE A 81 5.53 11.81 6.79
N LYS A 82 5.44 11.63 8.11
CA LYS A 82 6.07 10.48 8.79
C LYS A 82 5.49 9.15 8.33
N VAL A 83 4.17 9.05 8.20
CA VAL A 83 3.51 7.81 7.77
C VAL A 83 3.92 7.49 6.34
N VAL A 84 3.82 8.46 5.42
CA VAL A 84 4.19 8.29 4.01
C VAL A 84 5.67 7.89 3.88
N PHE A 85 6.59 8.61 4.55
CA PHE A 85 8.01 8.28 4.52
C PHE A 85 8.29 6.88 5.08
N HIS A 86 7.69 6.53 6.21
CA HIS A 86 7.89 5.22 6.81
C HIS A 86 7.36 4.13 5.88
N THR A 87 6.16 4.28 5.33
CA THR A 87 5.53 3.34 4.40
C THR A 87 6.35 3.15 3.12
N ILE A 88 6.83 4.23 2.50
CA ILE A 88 7.67 4.14 1.30
C ILE A 88 8.94 3.36 1.61
N LEU A 89 9.63 3.71 2.70
CA LEU A 89 10.91 3.08 3.05
C LEU A 89 10.73 1.62 3.45
N THR A 90 9.70 1.26 4.21
CA THR A 90 9.42 -0.16 4.55
C THR A 90 8.96 -0.96 3.34
N LYS A 91 8.26 -0.35 2.39
CA LYS A 91 7.88 -1.02 1.17
C LYS A 91 9.08 -1.30 0.27
N CYS A 92 10.04 -0.38 0.18
CA CYS A 92 11.24 -0.55 -0.63
C CYS A 92 12.31 -1.44 0.01
N LEU A 93 12.46 -1.39 1.33
CA LEU A 93 13.60 -1.99 2.05
C LEU A 93 13.16 -3.02 3.11
N GLY A 94 11.89 -3.38 3.17
CA GLY A 94 11.35 -4.31 4.16
C GLY A 94 11.58 -3.83 5.61
N HIS A 95 12.08 -4.73 6.46
CA HIS A 95 12.38 -4.43 7.87
C HIS A 95 13.46 -3.35 8.03
N LEU A 96 14.45 -3.31 7.13
CA LEU A 96 15.50 -2.28 7.10
C LEU A 96 14.91 -0.89 6.83
N GLY A 97 13.80 -0.80 6.12
CA GLY A 97 13.12 0.47 5.85
C GLY A 97 12.68 1.20 7.11
N THR A 98 12.31 0.47 8.16
CA THR A 98 11.99 1.07 9.47
C THR A 98 13.22 1.71 10.12
N ILE A 99 14.39 1.12 9.92
CA ILE A 99 15.65 1.59 10.48
C ILE A 99 16.14 2.81 9.71
N VAL A 100 16.13 2.74 8.37
CA VAL A 100 16.44 3.87 7.49
C VAL A 100 15.52 5.05 7.77
N TYR A 101 14.21 4.81 7.92
CA TYR A 101 13.27 5.85 8.32
C TYR A 101 13.64 6.51 9.65
N LYS A 102 13.98 5.70 10.67
CA LYS A 102 14.37 6.23 11.98
C LYS A 102 15.65 7.05 11.89
N VAL A 103 16.64 6.62 11.12
CA VAL A 103 17.90 7.34 10.87
C VAL A 103 17.62 8.67 10.16
N LEU A 104 16.90 8.65 9.04
CA LEU A 104 16.58 9.86 8.25
C LEU A 104 15.82 10.92 9.07
N ILE A 105 14.78 10.53 9.81
CA ILE A 105 14.03 11.48 10.64
C ILE A 105 14.90 12.03 11.78
N THR A 106 15.82 11.23 12.30
CA THR A 106 16.74 11.68 13.34
C THR A 106 17.76 12.66 12.76
N HIS A 107 18.35 12.35 11.61
CA HIS A 107 19.26 13.24 10.89
C HIS A 107 18.58 14.57 10.53
N PHE A 108 17.36 14.54 9.99
CA PHE A 108 16.57 15.74 9.70
C PHE A 108 16.30 16.60 10.95
N LEU A 109 15.95 15.96 12.07
CA LEU A 109 15.76 16.67 13.33
C LEU A 109 17.06 17.33 13.81
N THR A 110 18.19 16.62 13.70
CA THR A 110 19.52 17.15 14.02
C THR A 110 19.86 18.33 13.15
N HIS A 111 19.63 18.25 11.84
CA HIS A 111 19.86 19.34 10.91
C HIS A 111 19.02 20.58 11.23
N ILE A 112 17.73 20.43 11.56
CA ILE A 112 16.89 21.57 11.97
C ILE A 112 17.43 22.22 13.24
N ILE A 113 17.78 21.42 14.25
CA ILE A 113 18.29 21.95 15.51
C ILE A 113 19.64 22.63 15.27
N TYR A 114 20.53 22.01 14.50
CA TYR A 114 21.82 22.57 14.11
C TYR A 114 21.67 23.91 13.38
N THR A 115 20.76 24.02 12.42
CA THR A 115 20.58 25.28 11.65
C THR A 115 19.88 26.37 12.45
N LYS A 116 19.09 26.02 13.48
CA LYS A 116 18.25 26.96 14.22
C LYS A 116 18.68 27.18 15.68
N HIS A 117 19.74 26.55 16.16
CA HIS A 117 20.11 26.57 17.59
C HIS A 117 20.33 27.99 18.15
N PHE A 118 20.81 28.94 17.35
CA PHE A 118 20.96 30.34 17.78
C PHE A 118 19.63 31.10 17.93
N SER A 119 18.55 30.62 17.31
CA SER A 119 17.24 31.30 17.23
C SER A 119 16.17 30.70 18.16
N ILE A 120 16.48 29.57 18.81
CA ILE A 120 15.54 28.79 19.61
C ILE A 120 15.85 28.97 21.09
N SER A 121 14.83 28.93 21.96
CA SER A 121 15.03 29.00 23.41
C SER A 121 15.86 27.82 23.93
N THR A 122 16.66 28.05 24.98
CA THR A 122 17.49 27.01 25.62
C THR A 122 16.66 25.78 26.01
N ASP A 123 15.44 25.97 26.52
CA ASP A 123 14.57 24.86 26.91
C ASP A 123 14.16 23.98 25.72
N LEU A 124 13.79 24.61 24.60
CA LEU A 124 13.39 23.88 23.39
C LEU A 124 14.61 23.20 22.74
N LEU A 125 15.80 23.81 22.85
CA LEU A 125 17.06 23.23 22.43
C LEU A 125 17.38 21.95 23.24
N VAL A 126 17.34 22.03 24.57
CA VAL A 126 17.56 20.87 25.47
C VAL A 126 16.54 19.76 25.19
N HIS A 127 15.27 20.10 25.01
CA HIS A 127 14.24 19.13 24.63
C HIS A 127 14.50 18.50 23.26
N GLY A 128 14.95 19.28 22.28
CA GLY A 128 15.33 18.82 20.95
C GLY A 128 16.48 17.81 21.01
N ILE A 129 17.55 18.16 21.74
CA ILE A 129 18.72 17.30 21.93
C ILE A 129 18.34 16.01 22.66
N ARG A 130 17.60 16.08 23.77
CA ARG A 130 17.11 14.90 24.48
C ARG A 130 16.31 13.97 23.56
N LYS A 131 15.53 14.53 22.63
CA LYS A 131 14.75 13.77 21.65
C LYS A 131 15.62 13.12 20.57
N ILE A 132 16.73 13.74 20.17
CA ILE A 132 17.75 13.14 19.30
C ILE A 132 18.39 11.94 20.02
N VAL A 133 18.88 12.13 21.25
CA VAL A 133 19.51 11.07 22.05
C VAL A 133 18.57 9.87 22.23
N GLN A 134 17.30 10.11 22.59
CA GLN A 134 16.30 9.05 22.70
C GLN A 134 16.04 8.31 21.38
N ARG A 135 16.23 8.96 20.23
CA ARG A 135 16.10 8.32 18.91
C ARG A 135 17.33 7.52 18.55
N LEU A 136 18.53 8.03 18.86
CA LEU A 136 19.78 7.28 18.68
C LEU A 136 19.75 5.96 19.47
N ASN A 137 19.34 5.98 20.74
CA ASN A 137 19.22 4.77 21.55
C ASN A 137 18.22 3.76 20.96
N LYS A 138 17.16 4.25 20.31
CA LYS A 138 16.19 3.38 19.60
C LYS A 138 16.74 2.79 18.32
N ILE A 139 17.65 3.49 17.64
CA ILE A 139 18.33 2.98 16.45
C ILE A 139 19.33 1.91 16.90
N GLU A 140 20.07 2.17 17.97
CA GLU A 140 21.04 1.24 18.56
C GLU A 140 20.42 -0.10 18.97
N GLY A 141 19.26 -0.07 19.64
CA GLY A 141 18.54 -1.30 19.99
C GLY A 141 17.99 -2.10 18.79
N LEU A 142 18.02 -1.55 17.57
CA LEU A 142 17.63 -2.26 16.34
C LEU A 142 18.84 -2.73 15.53
N LEU A 143 20.02 -2.15 15.79
CA LEU A 143 21.26 -2.56 15.13
C LEU A 143 21.75 -3.91 15.65
N SER A 144 21.43 -4.25 16.89
CA SER A 144 21.75 -5.55 17.50
C SER A 144 21.06 -6.74 16.82
N SER A 145 20.14 -6.51 15.86
CA SER A 145 19.40 -7.55 15.16
C SER A 145 19.72 -7.64 13.66
N ILE A 146 20.78 -6.99 13.16
CA ILE A 146 21.12 -6.98 11.73
C ILE A 146 22.52 -7.58 11.49
N ASP A 147 22.58 -8.61 10.65
CA ASP A 147 23.83 -9.34 10.33
C ASP A 147 24.66 -8.74 9.16
N SER A 148 24.20 -7.67 8.48
CA SER A 148 24.89 -7.13 7.28
C SER A 148 25.95 -6.06 7.60
N ASN A 149 27.18 -6.22 7.10
CA ASN A 149 28.30 -5.32 7.38
C ASN A 149 28.14 -3.89 6.79
N HIS A 150 27.81 -3.74 5.51
CA HIS A 150 27.82 -2.42 4.85
C HIS A 150 26.72 -1.45 5.32
N MET A 151 25.52 -1.97 5.63
CA MET A 151 24.43 -1.13 6.13
C MET A 151 24.67 -0.70 7.58
N ASN A 152 25.27 -1.59 8.38
CA ASN A 152 25.68 -1.26 9.74
C ASN A 152 26.75 -0.16 9.73
N GLU A 153 27.72 -0.21 8.82
CA GLU A 153 28.72 0.85 8.64
C GLU A 153 28.08 2.21 8.31
N TRP A 154 27.14 2.28 7.35
CA TRP A 154 26.45 3.54 7.04
C TRP A 154 25.64 4.08 8.21
N ILE A 155 24.93 3.21 8.94
CA ILE A 155 24.14 3.63 10.11
C ILE A 155 25.07 4.12 11.22
N GLN A 156 26.21 3.45 11.45
CA GLN A 156 27.20 3.87 12.44
C GLN A 156 27.85 5.20 12.05
N HIS A 157 28.21 5.39 10.78
CA HIS A 157 28.72 6.66 10.27
C HIS A 157 27.70 7.79 10.48
N THR A 158 26.45 7.58 10.09
CA THR A 158 25.37 8.56 10.26
C THR A 158 25.09 8.84 11.75
N LYS A 159 25.20 7.83 12.61
CA LYS A 159 25.11 7.99 14.08
C LYS A 159 26.25 8.88 14.59
N GLN A 160 27.49 8.64 14.16
CA GLN A 160 28.65 9.44 14.53
C GLN A 160 28.51 10.89 14.06
N GLU A 161 28.05 11.13 12.83
CA GLU A 161 27.77 12.47 12.33
C GLU A 161 26.70 13.20 13.16
N ILE A 162 25.61 12.50 13.50
CA ILE A 162 24.57 13.06 14.36
C ILE A 162 25.12 13.38 15.75
N GLN A 163 25.97 12.51 16.31
CA GLN A 163 26.58 12.69 17.62
C GLN A 163 27.52 13.91 17.61
N MET A 164 28.43 13.99 16.64
CA MET A 164 29.33 15.14 16.45
C MET A 164 28.55 16.45 16.27
N SER A 165 27.50 16.44 15.47
CA SER A 165 26.63 17.61 15.28
C SER A 165 25.92 18.00 16.58
N THR A 166 25.49 17.02 17.37
CA THR A 166 24.84 17.26 18.67
C THR A 166 25.82 17.84 19.68
N ASP A 167 27.06 17.34 19.72
CA ASP A 167 28.12 17.82 20.60
C ASP A 167 28.59 19.23 20.22
N GLN A 168 28.50 19.61 18.94
CA GLN A 168 28.72 20.99 18.49
C GLN A 168 27.58 21.95 18.87
N ILE A 169 26.33 21.46 18.89
CA ILE A 169 25.15 22.24 19.30
C ILE A 169 25.13 22.44 20.82
N LEU A 170 25.57 21.43 21.58
CA LEU A 170 25.70 21.49 23.02
C LEU A 170 26.85 22.45 23.31
N PRO A 171 26.60 23.71 23.69
CA PRO A 171 27.70 24.62 23.77
C PRO A 171 28.50 24.27 25.04
N LYS A 172 29.81 24.50 25.00
CA LYS A 172 30.68 24.68 26.19
C LYS A 172 30.24 25.90 27.03
N THR A 173 28.95 26.23 27.04
CA THR A 173 28.36 27.34 27.77
C THR A 173 27.85 26.86 29.09
N ASN A 174 28.23 27.58 30.14
CA ASN A 174 27.60 27.61 31.46
C ASN A 174 26.09 27.84 31.32
N TRP A 175 25.32 26.79 31.04
CA TRP A 175 23.86 26.80 30.94
C TRP A 175 23.23 27.34 32.23
N GLU A 176 23.91 27.14 33.36
CA GLU A 176 23.64 27.72 34.68
C GLU A 176 23.54 29.25 34.68
N LYS A 177 24.41 29.95 33.93
CA LYS A 177 24.38 31.43 33.83
C LYS A 177 23.21 31.93 32.97
N SER A 178 22.75 31.15 32.00
CA SER A 178 21.61 31.53 31.13
C SER A 178 20.26 31.41 31.85
N ILE A 179 20.13 30.44 32.77
CA ILE A 179 18.93 30.26 33.59
C ILE A 179 18.74 31.45 34.52
N GLN A 180 19.81 31.97 35.14
CA GLN A 180 19.75 33.16 36.00
C GLN A 180 19.39 34.46 35.25
N MET A 181 19.68 34.57 33.95
CA MET A 181 19.33 35.76 33.17
C MET A 181 17.89 35.76 32.63
N ASN A 182 17.28 34.57 32.45
CA ASN A 182 15.92 34.46 31.93
C ASN A 182 14.83 34.88 32.94
N ASP A 183 15.07 34.74 34.24
CA ASP A 183 14.15 35.23 35.28
C ASP A 183 13.95 36.76 35.25
N LYS A 184 14.95 37.52 34.77
CA LYS A 184 14.83 38.97 34.58
C LYS A 184 14.14 39.36 33.26
N ARG A 185 14.20 38.52 32.22
CA ARG A 185 13.59 38.78 30.89
C ARG A 185 12.13 38.34 30.78
N ASN A 186 11.70 37.36 31.58
CA ASN A 186 10.34 36.82 31.55
C ASN A 186 9.23 37.80 32.02
N LYS A 187 9.56 39.02 32.44
CA LYS A 187 8.57 40.08 32.70
C LYS A 187 8.13 40.87 31.45
N LYS A 188 8.71 40.66 30.25
CA LYS A 188 8.44 41.55 29.09
C LYS A 188 8.10 40.90 27.75
N LEU A 189 8.12 39.58 27.60
CA LEU A 189 7.74 38.92 26.35
C LEU A 189 6.29 38.40 26.42
N LEU A 190 5.34 39.32 26.21
CA LEU A 190 3.96 38.97 25.89
C LEU A 190 3.93 38.32 24.50
N LEU A 191 3.71 37.00 24.47
CA LEU A 191 3.54 36.16 23.28
C LEU A 191 2.21 36.44 22.54
N ASN A 192 1.72 37.68 22.52
CA ASN A 192 0.37 38.04 22.07
C ASN A 192 0.25 38.39 20.58
N ASN A 193 1.34 38.41 19.82
CA ASN A 193 1.30 38.90 18.43
C ASN A 193 1.45 37.82 17.34
N ILE A 194 1.53 36.54 17.68
CA ILE A 194 1.46 35.47 16.66
C ILE A 194 -0.01 35.08 16.49
N LYS A 195 -0.68 35.65 15.48
CA LYS A 195 -2.02 35.20 15.08
C LYS A 195 -1.91 33.80 14.46
N LEU A 196 -1.94 32.77 15.30
CA LEU A 196 -1.93 31.34 14.93
C LEU A 196 -3.16 30.88 14.12
N ASN A 197 -4.13 31.74 13.87
CA ASN A 197 -5.36 31.44 13.11
C ASN A 197 -5.31 31.94 11.66
N ASP A 198 -4.16 32.36 11.13
CA ASP A 198 -4.06 32.74 9.72
C ASP A 198 -3.93 31.47 8.83
N PRO A 199 -4.96 31.10 8.04
CA PRO A 199 -4.90 29.93 7.16
C PRO A 199 -3.79 30.04 6.10
N LYS A 200 -3.28 31.24 5.81
CA LYS A 200 -2.15 31.44 4.89
C LYS A 200 -0.82 30.93 5.43
N ILE A 201 -0.65 30.83 6.76
CA ILE A 201 0.55 30.25 7.38
C ILE A 201 0.61 28.73 7.12
N TYR A 202 -0.54 28.09 6.94
CA TYR A 202 -0.66 26.65 6.69
C TYR A 202 -0.75 26.29 5.19
N GLN A 203 -0.94 27.28 4.32
CA GLN A 203 -0.84 27.11 2.86
C GLN A 203 0.62 27.09 2.44
N HIS A 204 1.27 25.94 2.58
CA HIS A 204 2.56 25.72 1.94
C HIS A 204 2.32 25.22 0.52
N SER A 205 2.62 26.04 -0.49
CA SER A 205 2.75 25.51 -1.83
C SER A 205 3.97 24.57 -1.83
N CYS A 206 3.77 23.32 -2.26
CA CYS A 206 4.84 22.32 -2.41
C CYS A 206 5.90 22.72 -3.46
N VAL A 207 5.96 23.99 -3.88
CA VAL A 207 6.91 24.52 -4.86
C VAL A 207 8.33 24.43 -4.34
N GLN A 208 8.59 24.73 -3.08
CA GLN A 208 9.94 24.63 -2.50
C GLN A 208 10.39 23.19 -2.30
N LEU A 209 9.47 22.28 -1.92
CA LEU A 209 9.77 20.85 -1.82
C LEU A 209 9.95 20.21 -3.20
N LYS A 210 9.12 20.57 -4.19
CA LYS A 210 9.32 20.20 -5.60
C LYS A 210 10.64 20.74 -6.13
N ALA A 211 10.99 21.99 -5.84
CA ALA A 211 12.28 22.57 -6.24
C ALA A 211 13.46 21.86 -5.54
N TYR A 212 13.31 21.43 -4.29
CA TYR A 212 14.32 20.64 -3.59
C TYR A 212 14.45 19.21 -4.15
N LEU A 213 13.34 18.54 -4.48
CA LEU A 213 13.33 17.21 -5.09
C LEU A 213 13.79 17.22 -6.55
N ASN A 214 13.52 18.31 -7.27
CA ASN A 214 13.91 18.52 -8.66
C ASN A 214 15.29 19.16 -8.80
N ASN A 215 15.86 19.73 -7.74
CA ASN A 215 17.26 20.13 -7.71
C ASN A 215 18.08 18.85 -7.66
N ASP A 216 18.51 18.45 -8.85
CA ASP A 216 19.37 17.33 -9.15
C ASP A 216 20.61 17.28 -8.24
N HIS A 217 20.49 16.51 -7.15
CA HIS A 217 21.63 15.80 -6.54
C HIS A 217 21.93 14.49 -7.31
N SER A 218 21.41 14.35 -8.52
CA SER A 218 21.52 13.15 -9.36
C SER A 218 22.94 12.82 -9.79
N ASN A 219 23.93 13.71 -9.63
CA ASN A 219 25.32 13.39 -9.96
C ASN A 219 26.10 12.64 -8.85
N GLN A 220 25.58 12.51 -7.63
CA GLN A 220 26.20 11.67 -6.58
C GLN A 220 25.43 10.38 -6.30
N ILE A 221 24.14 10.33 -6.64
CA ILE A 221 23.28 9.18 -6.37
C ILE A 221 23.25 8.21 -7.57
N SER A 222 23.49 8.67 -8.79
CA SER A 222 23.52 7.84 -10.00
C SER A 222 24.61 6.77 -10.01
N GLY A 223 25.68 6.91 -9.22
CA GLY A 223 26.71 5.87 -9.05
C GLY A 223 26.33 4.72 -8.11
N LEU A 224 25.30 4.89 -7.27
CA LEU A 224 24.87 3.88 -6.28
C LEU A 224 23.57 3.16 -6.66
N PHE A 225 22.77 3.74 -7.56
CA PHE A 225 21.48 3.20 -7.99
C PHE A 225 21.45 2.68 -9.44
N SER A 226 22.60 2.63 -10.12
CA SER A 226 22.73 2.01 -11.45
C SER A 226 22.59 0.48 -11.44
N GLY A 227 22.40 -0.15 -10.27
CA GLY A 227 22.30 -1.60 -10.14
C GLY A 227 20.91 -2.20 -10.28
N VAL A 228 19.81 -1.44 -10.15
CA VAL A 228 18.44 -2.02 -10.20
C VAL A 228 17.45 -1.05 -10.84
N ASN A 229 17.65 -0.77 -12.13
CA ASN A 229 16.52 -0.43 -12.99
C ASN A 229 15.65 -1.69 -13.12
N ASN A 230 14.61 -1.82 -12.30
CA ASN A 230 13.61 -2.89 -12.42
C ASN A 230 12.91 -2.93 -13.79
N TYR A 231 13.11 -1.92 -14.65
CA TYR A 231 12.63 -1.92 -16.03
C TYR A 231 13.62 -2.53 -17.04
N ASP A 232 14.93 -2.57 -16.75
CA ASP A 232 15.93 -3.14 -17.65
C ASP A 232 16.09 -4.66 -17.48
N VAL A 233 15.73 -5.21 -16.31
CA VAL A 233 15.74 -6.67 -16.06
C VAL A 233 14.73 -7.42 -16.95
N PHE A 234 13.64 -6.77 -17.37
CA PHE A 234 12.61 -7.38 -18.22
C PHE A 234 12.84 -7.21 -19.73
N LYS A 235 13.86 -6.45 -20.15
CA LYS A 235 14.14 -6.16 -21.56
C LYS A 235 14.94 -7.26 -22.27
N ASN A 236 15.65 -8.10 -21.50
CA ASN A 236 16.57 -9.10 -22.04
C ASN A 236 15.96 -10.49 -22.27
N ILE A 237 14.64 -10.66 -22.13
CA ILE A 237 14.02 -11.97 -22.29
C ILE A 237 13.27 -12.01 -23.63
N ASN A 238 13.94 -12.60 -24.63
CA ASN A 238 13.37 -13.04 -25.91
C ASN A 238 12.35 -14.21 -25.74
N GLN A 239 11.49 -14.17 -24.72
CA GLN A 239 10.33 -15.05 -24.50
C GLN A 239 9.04 -14.24 -24.62
N GLU A 240 8.96 -13.36 -25.62
CA GLU A 240 7.77 -12.53 -25.85
C GLU A 240 6.54 -13.33 -26.28
N ASP A 241 6.71 -14.63 -26.55
CA ASP A 241 5.72 -15.44 -27.25
C ASP A 241 5.04 -16.53 -26.44
N TYR A 242 5.48 -16.79 -25.21
CA TYR A 242 4.98 -17.89 -24.39
C TYR A 242 4.37 -17.39 -23.07
N ILE A 243 3.37 -18.13 -22.59
CA ILE A 243 2.82 -17.94 -21.25
C ILE A 243 3.91 -18.31 -20.22
N PRO A 244 4.16 -17.48 -19.20
CA PRO A 244 5.24 -17.73 -18.26
C PRO A 244 4.93 -18.97 -17.41
N SER A 245 5.92 -19.84 -17.25
CA SER A 245 5.82 -21.01 -16.36
C SER A 245 6.52 -20.71 -15.04
N TYR A 246 5.81 -20.96 -13.93
CA TYR A 246 6.31 -20.70 -12.57
C TYR A 246 7.64 -21.39 -12.29
N ASP A 247 7.74 -22.69 -12.62
CA ASP A 247 8.95 -23.47 -12.37
C ASP A 247 10.13 -22.96 -13.20
N VAL A 248 9.85 -22.49 -14.41
CA VAL A 248 10.87 -21.93 -15.32
C VAL A 248 11.38 -20.61 -14.74
N VAL A 249 10.48 -19.74 -14.29
CA VAL A 249 10.84 -18.44 -13.72
C VAL A 249 11.65 -18.61 -12.44
N ILE A 250 11.26 -19.51 -11.54
CA ILE A 250 12.03 -19.74 -10.30
C ILE A 250 13.36 -20.44 -10.58
N LYS A 251 13.35 -21.56 -11.31
CA LYS A 251 14.54 -22.41 -11.47
C LYS A 251 15.57 -21.84 -12.45
N GLN A 252 15.13 -21.24 -13.55
CA GLN A 252 16.03 -20.75 -14.59
C GLN A 252 16.42 -19.28 -14.37
N MET A 253 15.52 -18.45 -13.84
CA MET A 253 15.81 -17.02 -13.62
C MET A 253 16.28 -16.72 -12.18
N ASN A 254 16.31 -17.74 -11.30
CA ASN A 254 16.74 -17.62 -9.90
C ASN A 254 15.95 -16.55 -9.12
N TYR A 255 14.66 -16.40 -9.44
CA TYR A 255 13.77 -15.43 -8.79
C TYR A 255 13.25 -15.96 -7.47
N THR A 256 13.08 -15.07 -6.49
CA THR A 256 12.27 -15.37 -5.30
C THR A 256 10.82 -15.59 -5.70
N ILE A 257 10.07 -16.36 -4.91
CA ILE A 257 8.66 -16.67 -5.19
C ILE A 257 7.85 -15.38 -5.39
N VAL A 258 8.05 -14.38 -4.52
CA VAL A 258 7.39 -13.07 -4.62
C VAL A 258 7.70 -12.37 -5.95
N THR A 259 8.95 -12.46 -6.43
CA THR A 259 9.36 -11.86 -7.71
C THR A 259 8.78 -12.63 -8.89
N ALA A 260 8.72 -13.96 -8.81
CA ALA A 260 8.10 -14.80 -9.84
C ALA A 260 6.60 -14.51 -9.97
N LEU A 261 5.88 -14.38 -8.86
CA LEU A 261 4.47 -14.01 -8.83
C LEU A 261 4.24 -12.60 -9.40
N ALA A 262 5.05 -11.62 -8.99
CA ALA A 262 4.99 -10.27 -9.53
C ALA A 262 5.22 -10.24 -11.05
N TYR A 263 6.15 -11.04 -11.55
CA TYR A 263 6.40 -11.17 -12.98
C TYR A 263 5.18 -11.72 -13.73
N MET A 264 4.52 -12.76 -13.20
CA MET A 264 3.30 -13.31 -13.79
C MET A 264 2.15 -12.31 -13.84
N GLU A 265 2.00 -11.49 -12.79
CA GLU A 265 0.98 -10.45 -12.70
C GLU A 265 1.22 -9.36 -13.74
N ILE A 266 2.47 -8.90 -13.87
CA ILE A 266 2.88 -7.92 -14.86
C ILE A 266 2.70 -8.48 -16.28
N TRP A 267 3.08 -9.73 -16.52
CA TRP A 267 2.88 -10.39 -17.81
C TRP A 267 1.39 -10.48 -18.15
N THR A 268 0.56 -10.86 -17.18
CA THR A 268 -0.89 -10.96 -17.37
C THR A 268 -1.49 -9.60 -17.75
N GLU A 269 -1.06 -8.54 -17.08
CA GLU A 269 -1.55 -7.19 -17.33
C GLU A 269 -1.11 -6.64 -18.70
N SER A 270 0.14 -6.88 -19.08
CA SER A 270 0.74 -6.24 -20.27
C SER A 270 0.65 -7.08 -21.54
N ARG A 271 0.58 -8.42 -21.46
CA ARG A 271 0.77 -9.32 -22.61
C ARG A 271 -0.37 -10.30 -22.85
N LEU A 272 -1.25 -10.56 -21.89
CA LEU A 272 -2.29 -11.59 -22.04
C LEU A 272 -3.21 -11.33 -23.24
N GLU A 273 -3.65 -10.09 -23.45
CA GLU A 273 -4.56 -9.73 -24.55
C GLU A 273 -3.90 -9.93 -25.93
N GLN A 274 -2.62 -9.57 -26.05
CA GLN A 274 -1.83 -9.82 -27.25
C GLN A 274 -1.61 -11.31 -27.48
N TRP A 275 -1.28 -12.07 -26.43
CA TRP A 275 -1.10 -13.52 -26.50
C TRP A 275 -2.37 -14.25 -26.98
N MET A 276 -3.53 -13.86 -26.43
CA MET A 276 -4.84 -14.41 -26.83
C MET A 276 -5.22 -14.08 -28.28
N SER A 277 -4.76 -12.94 -28.80
CA SER A 277 -5.15 -12.45 -30.13
C SER A 277 -4.36 -13.03 -31.29
N ARG A 278 -3.24 -13.72 -31.03
CA ARG A 278 -2.39 -14.30 -32.08
C ARG A 278 -3.14 -15.36 -32.91
N PRO A 279 -2.81 -15.59 -34.19
CA PRO A 279 -3.32 -16.75 -34.91
C PRO A 279 -2.83 -18.04 -34.23
N SER A 280 -3.70 -19.05 -34.11
CA SER A 280 -3.40 -20.31 -33.40
C SER A 280 -2.27 -21.07 -34.09
N PHE A 281 -1.05 -21.00 -33.56
CA PHE A 281 -0.01 -21.99 -33.84
C PHE A 281 -0.18 -23.15 -32.86
N SER A 282 -0.91 -24.19 -33.28
CA SER A 282 -1.00 -25.43 -32.52
C SER A 282 0.31 -26.22 -32.64
N VAL A 283 1.33 -25.84 -31.88
CA VAL A 283 2.60 -26.61 -31.83
C VAL A 283 2.42 -27.91 -31.01
N SER A 284 1.41 -28.00 -30.15
CA SER A 284 1.22 -29.10 -29.19
C SER A 284 -0.20 -29.67 -29.09
N GLY A 285 -1.10 -29.32 -30.02
CA GLY A 285 -2.49 -29.82 -30.03
C GLY A 285 -3.40 -29.35 -28.88
N ARG A 286 -2.86 -28.70 -27.84
CA ARG A 286 -3.66 -28.15 -26.72
C ARG A 286 -4.35 -26.85 -27.09
N ASN A 287 -5.58 -26.70 -26.61
CA ASN A 287 -6.35 -25.47 -26.77
C ASN A 287 -5.73 -24.36 -25.90
N ARG A 288 -5.67 -23.12 -26.41
CA ARG A 288 -5.14 -21.98 -25.64
C ARG A 288 -5.87 -21.73 -24.32
N PHE A 289 -7.17 -21.99 -24.29
CA PHE A 289 -7.94 -21.88 -23.05
C PHE A 289 -7.50 -22.92 -22.01
N GLU A 290 -7.09 -24.12 -22.42
CA GLU A 290 -6.53 -25.14 -21.51
C GLU A 290 -5.15 -24.70 -20.99
N ILE A 291 -4.31 -24.13 -21.86
CA ILE A 291 -3.01 -23.57 -21.47
C ILE A 291 -3.19 -22.45 -20.44
N LEU A 292 -4.17 -21.56 -20.68
CA LEU A 292 -4.48 -20.46 -19.77
C LEU A 292 -5.09 -20.94 -18.45
N LEU A 293 -5.94 -21.96 -18.48
CA LEU A 293 -6.48 -22.60 -17.28
C LEU A 293 -5.36 -23.20 -16.43
N HIS A 294 -4.47 -23.98 -17.04
CA HIS A 294 -3.33 -24.57 -16.32
C HIS A 294 -2.40 -23.51 -15.72
N PHE A 295 -2.15 -22.42 -16.46
CA PHE A 295 -1.42 -21.28 -15.95
C PHE A 295 -2.13 -20.64 -14.74
N PHE A 296 -3.44 -20.42 -14.84
CA PHE A 296 -4.23 -19.79 -13.79
C PHE A 296 -4.29 -20.64 -12.53
N GLU A 297 -4.55 -21.95 -12.65
CA GLU A 297 -4.57 -22.89 -11.54
C GLU A 297 -3.24 -22.88 -10.79
N LYS A 298 -2.14 -22.96 -11.54
CA LYS A 298 -0.79 -22.93 -10.95
C LYS A 298 -0.50 -21.60 -10.27
N TYR A 299 -0.80 -20.48 -10.93
CA TYR A 299 -0.66 -19.14 -10.34
C TYR A 299 -1.48 -19.02 -9.06
N GLN A 300 -2.75 -19.44 -9.08
CA GLN A 300 -3.64 -19.39 -7.92
C GLN A 300 -3.12 -20.20 -6.74
N THR A 301 -2.67 -21.44 -6.97
CA THR A 301 -2.08 -22.27 -5.91
C THR A 301 -0.90 -21.57 -5.24
N GLU A 302 0.05 -21.09 -6.04
CA GLU A 302 1.27 -20.45 -5.52
C GLU A 302 0.98 -19.13 -4.81
N VAL A 303 0.04 -18.34 -5.34
CA VAL A 303 -0.40 -17.09 -4.74
C VAL A 303 -1.13 -17.31 -3.43
N LEU A 304 -2.09 -18.23 -3.36
CA LEU A 304 -2.85 -18.46 -2.13
C LEU A 304 -1.95 -19.00 -1.02
N ASN A 305 -0.92 -19.78 -1.36
CA ASN A 305 0.09 -20.24 -0.42
C ASN A 305 0.96 -19.10 0.15
N HIS A 306 1.07 -17.96 -0.54
CA HIS A 306 1.97 -16.86 -0.17
C HIS A 306 1.27 -15.59 0.31
N TYR A 307 0.14 -15.23 -0.29
CA TYR A 307 -0.56 -13.98 -0.03
C TYR A 307 -1.66 -14.16 1.02
N TRP A 308 -2.14 -15.38 1.20
CA TRP A 308 -3.19 -15.73 2.16
C TRP A 308 -2.63 -16.68 3.24
N SER A 309 -3.11 -16.53 4.45
CA SER A 309 -2.77 -17.42 5.56
C SER A 309 -3.97 -17.55 6.48
N GLU A 310 -4.36 -18.79 6.78
CA GLU A 310 -5.42 -19.08 7.75
C GLU A 310 -4.96 -18.81 9.19
N ASN A 311 -3.67 -19.05 9.46
CA ASN A 311 -3.06 -18.99 10.80
C ASN A 311 -2.14 -17.77 10.99
N GLY A 312 -2.12 -16.83 10.04
CA GLY A 312 -1.17 -15.73 9.99
C GLY A 312 -1.72 -14.47 9.31
N PRO A 313 -0.92 -13.39 9.23
CA PRO A 313 -1.35 -12.17 8.57
C PRO A 313 -1.42 -12.39 7.06
N THR A 314 -2.64 -12.33 6.51
CA THR A 314 -2.85 -12.19 5.06
C THR A 314 -2.25 -10.86 4.60
N ASP A 315 -1.55 -10.85 3.45
CA ASP A 315 -1.07 -9.63 2.83
C ASP A 315 -2.20 -9.01 1.99
N PRO A 316 -2.93 -8.00 2.50
CA PRO A 316 -4.14 -7.53 1.83
C PRO A 316 -3.83 -6.80 0.51
N MET A 317 -2.62 -6.26 0.36
CA MET A 317 -2.22 -5.55 -0.85
C MET A 317 -1.90 -6.56 -1.97
N ASN A 318 -1.15 -7.60 -1.66
CA ASN A 318 -0.83 -8.64 -2.63
C ASN A 318 -2.08 -9.49 -2.94
N TYR A 319 -2.96 -9.73 -1.96
CA TYR A 319 -4.25 -10.37 -2.21
C TYR A 319 -5.17 -9.52 -3.09
N SER A 320 -5.19 -8.19 -2.93
CA SER A 320 -5.91 -7.29 -3.84
C SER A 320 -5.40 -7.40 -5.28
N ARG A 321 -4.08 -7.56 -5.45
CA ARG A 321 -3.46 -7.73 -6.77
C ARG A 321 -3.80 -9.08 -7.39
N PHE A 322 -3.82 -10.16 -6.59
CA PHE A 322 -4.32 -11.46 -7.02
C PHE A 322 -5.73 -11.36 -7.59
N ILE A 323 -6.66 -10.71 -6.87
CA ILE A 323 -8.03 -10.49 -7.33
C ILE A 323 -8.03 -9.76 -8.68
N LEU A 324 -7.27 -8.66 -8.82
CA LEU A 324 -7.18 -7.92 -10.09
C LEU A 324 -6.64 -8.79 -11.23
N THR A 325 -5.67 -9.67 -10.96
CA THR A 325 -5.12 -10.63 -11.94
C THR A 325 -6.13 -11.66 -12.37
N SER A 326 -6.83 -12.30 -11.44
CA SER A 326 -7.91 -13.24 -11.72
C SER A 326 -9.01 -12.59 -12.58
N LEU A 327 -9.46 -11.39 -12.21
CA LEU A 327 -10.47 -10.65 -12.97
C LEU A 327 -9.98 -10.22 -14.37
N THR A 328 -8.69 -9.92 -14.51
CA THR A 328 -8.09 -9.60 -15.82
C THR A 328 -8.11 -10.80 -16.75
N ILE A 329 -7.78 -11.99 -16.24
CA ILE A 329 -7.83 -13.24 -16.99
C ILE A 329 -9.26 -13.54 -17.43
N ILE A 330 -10.22 -13.48 -16.52
CA ILE A 330 -11.65 -13.71 -16.81
C ILE A 330 -12.14 -12.74 -17.88
N ARG A 331 -11.87 -11.44 -17.73
CA ARG A 331 -12.22 -10.42 -18.73
C ARG A 331 -11.63 -10.77 -20.10
N CYS A 332 -10.35 -11.13 -20.15
CA CYS A 332 -9.67 -11.43 -21.40
C CYS A 332 -10.26 -12.67 -22.09
N MET A 333 -10.55 -13.73 -21.33
CA MET A 333 -11.21 -14.93 -21.83
C MET A 333 -12.60 -14.59 -22.38
N HIS A 334 -13.41 -13.89 -21.59
CA HIS A 334 -14.77 -13.52 -21.97
C HIS A 334 -14.78 -12.67 -23.25
N LYS A 335 -13.94 -11.62 -23.33
CA LYS A 335 -13.78 -10.80 -24.54
C LYS A 335 -13.43 -11.66 -25.75
N LYS A 336 -12.51 -12.62 -25.59
CA LYS A 336 -12.08 -13.46 -26.72
C LYS A 336 -13.18 -14.41 -27.17
N LEU A 337 -13.90 -15.02 -26.24
CA LEU A 337 -15.05 -15.89 -26.56
C LEU A 337 -16.15 -15.09 -27.26
N CYS A 338 -16.45 -13.87 -26.81
CA CYS A 338 -17.41 -12.99 -27.47
C CYS A 338 -17.04 -12.63 -28.93
N GLN A 339 -15.76 -12.67 -29.30
CA GLN A 339 -15.32 -12.43 -30.68
C GLN A 339 -15.49 -13.66 -31.58
N ASP A 340 -15.59 -14.85 -31.00
CA ASP A 340 -15.82 -16.09 -31.73
C ASP A 340 -17.30 -16.21 -32.11
N LYS A 341 -17.58 -16.38 -33.41
CA LYS A 341 -18.95 -16.50 -33.94
C LYS A 341 -19.74 -17.64 -33.26
N ARG A 342 -19.06 -18.70 -32.82
CA ARG A 342 -19.70 -19.83 -32.12
C ARG A 342 -20.27 -19.42 -30.77
N PHE A 343 -19.73 -18.38 -30.15
CA PHE A 343 -20.07 -17.92 -28.80
C PHE A 343 -20.55 -16.46 -28.79
N GLU A 344 -20.99 -15.92 -29.93
CA GLU A 344 -21.37 -14.52 -30.07
C GLU A 344 -22.43 -14.09 -29.04
N ARG A 345 -23.35 -15.00 -28.69
CA ARG A 345 -24.41 -14.77 -27.72
C ARG A 345 -23.91 -14.47 -26.31
N LEU A 346 -22.68 -14.84 -25.96
CA LEU A 346 -22.09 -14.53 -24.64
C LEU A 346 -22.11 -13.02 -24.33
N LYS A 347 -22.07 -12.16 -25.34
CA LYS A 347 -22.20 -10.70 -25.17
C LYS A 347 -23.51 -10.27 -24.50
N LEU A 348 -24.54 -11.11 -24.59
CA LEU A 348 -25.89 -10.89 -24.09
C LEU A 348 -26.17 -11.63 -22.77
N HIS A 349 -25.24 -12.48 -22.31
CA HIS A 349 -25.33 -13.16 -21.03
C HIS A 349 -24.71 -12.33 -19.93
N SER A 350 -25.32 -12.38 -18.76
CA SER A 350 -24.76 -11.72 -17.59
C SER A 350 -23.53 -12.47 -17.10
N ILE A 351 -22.57 -11.77 -16.49
CA ILE A 351 -21.47 -12.40 -15.75
C ILE A 351 -21.76 -12.21 -14.28
N HIS A 352 -22.35 -13.23 -13.65
CA HIS A 352 -22.73 -13.15 -12.25
C HIS A 352 -21.64 -13.76 -11.36
N ILE A 353 -20.83 -12.89 -10.77
CA ILE A 353 -19.91 -13.27 -9.69
C ILE A 353 -20.48 -12.64 -8.41
N PRO A 354 -20.93 -13.46 -7.43
CA PRO A 354 -21.58 -12.95 -6.23
C PRO A 354 -20.73 -11.90 -5.50
N ASN A 355 -21.34 -10.78 -5.13
CA ASN A 355 -20.69 -9.68 -4.41
C ASN A 355 -19.45 -9.08 -5.09
N LEU A 356 -19.22 -9.35 -6.39
CA LEU A 356 -18.02 -8.87 -7.08
C LEU A 356 -17.89 -7.35 -7.06
N LEU A 357 -18.99 -6.62 -7.29
CA LEU A 357 -18.93 -5.15 -7.32
C LEU A 357 -18.59 -4.59 -5.93
N ASN A 358 -19.11 -5.21 -4.87
CA ASN A 358 -18.80 -4.84 -3.49
C ASN A 358 -17.34 -5.13 -3.15
N LEU A 359 -16.74 -6.18 -3.75
CA LEU A 359 -15.34 -6.54 -3.53
C LEU A 359 -14.37 -5.40 -3.88
N PHE A 360 -14.71 -4.57 -4.88
CA PHE A 360 -13.85 -3.43 -5.29
C PHE A 360 -13.69 -2.37 -4.20
N GLU A 361 -14.64 -2.24 -3.28
CA GLU A 361 -14.55 -1.30 -2.15
C GLU A 361 -13.49 -1.71 -1.12
N PHE A 362 -13.15 -3.00 -1.07
CA PHE A 362 -12.20 -3.56 -0.11
C PHE A 362 -10.77 -3.71 -0.67
N LEU A 363 -10.54 -3.37 -1.94
CA LEU A 363 -9.23 -3.51 -2.56
C LEU A 363 -8.24 -2.45 -2.06
N ILE A 364 -7.07 -2.88 -1.60
CA ILE A 364 -5.97 -2.00 -1.17
C ILE A 364 -5.03 -1.75 -2.34
N LEU A 365 -5.21 -0.62 -3.02
CA LEU A 365 -4.53 -0.29 -4.29
C LEU A 365 -3.65 0.98 -4.15
N PRO A 366 -2.41 0.87 -3.66
CA PRO A 366 -1.56 2.04 -3.42
C PRO A 366 -0.94 2.63 -4.69
N ASN A 367 -1.08 2.00 -5.85
CA ASN A 367 -0.53 2.47 -7.11
C ASN A 367 -1.67 2.97 -8.01
N ARG A 368 -1.45 4.11 -8.68
CA ARG A 368 -2.33 4.67 -9.70
C ARG A 368 -2.67 3.66 -10.79
N GLU A 369 -1.70 2.89 -11.27
CA GLU A 369 -1.92 1.89 -12.32
C GLU A 369 -2.90 0.81 -11.87
N TYR A 370 -2.79 0.34 -10.62
CA TYR A 370 -3.75 -0.61 -10.06
C TYR A 370 -5.16 -0.01 -9.90
N MET A 371 -5.27 1.27 -9.54
CA MET A 371 -6.57 1.95 -9.49
C MET A 371 -7.20 2.11 -10.89
N ILE A 372 -6.41 2.44 -11.90
CA ILE A 372 -6.86 2.51 -13.30
C ILE A 372 -7.35 1.13 -13.77
N ARG A 373 -6.57 0.09 -13.48
CA ARG A 373 -6.90 -1.31 -13.77
C ARG A 373 -8.19 -1.75 -13.07
N ALA A 374 -8.32 -1.48 -11.78
CA ALA A 374 -9.52 -1.78 -11.01
C ALA A 374 -10.74 -1.07 -11.58
N ARG A 375 -10.63 0.23 -11.91
CA ARG A 375 -11.73 0.98 -12.55
C ARG A 375 -12.13 0.36 -13.90
N SER A 376 -11.15 -0.03 -14.73
CA SER A 376 -11.41 -0.69 -16.01
C SER A 376 -12.12 -2.04 -15.85
N LEU A 377 -11.74 -2.83 -14.85
CA LEU A 377 -12.40 -4.10 -14.54
C LEU A 377 -13.80 -3.87 -13.97
N TYR A 378 -13.96 -2.92 -13.05
CA TYR A 378 -15.26 -2.56 -12.48
C TYR A 378 -16.26 -2.18 -13.58
N TYR A 379 -15.88 -1.28 -14.49
CA TYR A 379 -16.74 -0.89 -15.61
C TYR A 379 -17.05 -2.03 -16.58
N TYR A 380 -16.13 -2.98 -16.72
CA TYR A 380 -16.39 -4.16 -17.52
C TYR A 380 -17.44 -5.06 -16.85
N PHE A 381 -17.26 -5.44 -15.60
CA PHE A 381 -18.18 -6.36 -14.92
C PHE A 381 -19.55 -5.73 -14.64
N ILE A 382 -19.64 -4.42 -14.39
CA ILE A 382 -20.94 -3.75 -14.25
C ILE A 382 -21.74 -3.76 -15.55
N GLU A 383 -21.09 -3.61 -16.71
CA GLU A 383 -21.73 -3.70 -18.02
C GLU A 383 -22.36 -5.08 -18.23
N PHE A 384 -21.68 -6.12 -17.74
CA PHE A 384 -22.11 -7.51 -17.85
C PHE A 384 -23.02 -7.97 -16.70
N ASN A 385 -23.19 -7.22 -15.63
CA ASN A 385 -24.06 -7.67 -14.52
C ASN A 385 -25.55 -7.60 -14.88
N ASN A 386 -25.93 -6.67 -15.76
CA ASN A 386 -27.33 -6.36 -16.10
C ASN A 386 -27.69 -6.74 -17.54
N LYS A 387 -27.07 -7.80 -18.09
CA LYS A 387 -27.40 -8.28 -19.45
C LYS A 387 -28.73 -9.03 -19.45
N LEU A 388 -29.29 -9.19 -20.66
CA LEU A 388 -30.64 -9.72 -20.88
C LEU A 388 -30.78 -11.19 -20.44
N TYR A 389 -29.76 -12.00 -20.70
CA TYR A 389 -29.78 -13.42 -20.38
C TYR A 389 -29.04 -13.70 -19.08
N PRO A 390 -29.46 -14.72 -18.32
CA PRO A 390 -28.82 -15.08 -17.06
C PRO A 390 -27.38 -15.54 -17.29
N ASP A 391 -26.62 -15.62 -16.20
CA ASP A 391 -25.26 -16.14 -16.21
C ASP A 391 -25.24 -17.60 -16.69
N LEU A 392 -24.09 -18.05 -17.20
CA LEU A 392 -23.96 -19.40 -17.74
C LEU A 392 -24.11 -20.50 -16.68
N LEU A 393 -23.79 -20.18 -15.43
CA LEU A 393 -23.73 -21.13 -14.33
C LEU A 393 -24.89 -20.95 -13.34
N ASN A 394 -25.54 -19.79 -13.34
CA ASN A 394 -26.74 -19.54 -12.56
C ASN A 394 -28.00 -19.70 -13.40
N ASP A 395 -29.04 -20.30 -12.82
CA ASP A 395 -30.36 -20.42 -13.44
C ASP A 395 -30.31 -21.15 -14.80
N ILE A 396 -29.60 -22.29 -14.82
CA ILE A 396 -29.36 -23.13 -16.01
C ILE A 396 -30.69 -23.64 -16.61
N GLU A 397 -31.74 -23.70 -15.80
CA GLU A 397 -33.08 -24.14 -16.18
C GLU A 397 -33.95 -23.02 -16.77
N ALA A 398 -33.54 -21.75 -16.68
CA ALA A 398 -34.31 -20.66 -17.25
C ALA A 398 -34.50 -20.84 -18.75
N LYS A 399 -35.69 -20.51 -19.26
CA LYS A 399 -36.01 -20.61 -20.69
C LYS A 399 -35.02 -19.86 -21.59
N ASN A 400 -34.42 -18.80 -21.08
CA ASN A 400 -33.47 -17.96 -21.78
C ASN A 400 -32.00 -18.28 -21.42
N ALA A 401 -31.75 -19.28 -20.58
CA ALA A 401 -30.42 -19.78 -20.27
C ALA A 401 -29.68 -20.23 -21.54
N PHE A 402 -28.36 -20.24 -21.47
CA PHE A 402 -27.53 -20.57 -22.63
C PHE A 402 -27.83 -21.99 -23.13
N GLY A 403 -27.87 -22.96 -22.21
CA GLY A 403 -28.10 -24.38 -22.53
C GLY A 403 -29.47 -24.64 -23.15
N VAL A 404 -30.54 -24.10 -22.55
CA VAL A 404 -31.93 -24.29 -23.03
C VAL A 404 -32.09 -23.75 -24.45
N HIS A 405 -31.70 -22.50 -24.68
CA HIS A 405 -31.82 -21.91 -26.01
C HIS A 405 -30.82 -22.49 -27.02
N PHE A 406 -29.65 -22.98 -26.59
CA PHE A 406 -28.76 -23.73 -27.48
C PHE A 406 -29.41 -25.04 -27.92
N ALA A 407 -30.05 -25.76 -26.99
CA ALA A 407 -30.78 -27.00 -27.28
C ALA A 407 -31.96 -26.74 -28.23
N ASP A 408 -32.77 -25.71 -27.97
CA ASP A 408 -33.95 -25.36 -28.78
C ASP A 408 -33.59 -25.08 -30.25
N ASN A 409 -32.41 -24.50 -30.50
CA ASN A 409 -31.94 -24.16 -31.85
C ASN A 409 -31.05 -25.23 -32.49
N SER A 410 -30.72 -26.30 -31.76
CA SER A 410 -29.86 -27.38 -32.27
C SER A 410 -30.72 -28.42 -32.98
N SER A 411 -30.64 -28.47 -34.31
CA SER A 411 -31.35 -29.47 -35.12
C SER A 411 -31.08 -30.89 -34.64
N LYS A 412 -29.80 -31.20 -34.35
CA LYS A 412 -29.38 -32.51 -33.87
C LYS A 412 -30.03 -32.88 -32.53
N MET A 413 -30.06 -31.95 -31.57
CA MET A 413 -30.69 -32.24 -30.27
C MET A 413 -32.20 -32.38 -30.41
N ASN A 414 -32.84 -31.60 -31.26
CA ASN A 414 -34.26 -31.73 -31.55
C ASN A 414 -34.58 -33.08 -32.19
N ASP A 415 -33.76 -33.57 -33.13
CA ASP A 415 -33.89 -34.89 -33.73
C ASP A 415 -33.74 -36.01 -32.69
N ASP A 416 -32.77 -35.88 -31.78
CA ASP A 416 -32.56 -36.83 -30.67
C ASP A 416 -33.77 -36.85 -29.72
N ILE A 417 -34.29 -35.67 -29.35
CA ILE A 417 -35.50 -35.54 -28.50
C ILE A 417 -36.70 -36.19 -29.17
N GLN A 418 -36.89 -36.00 -30.48
CA GLN A 418 -37.99 -36.65 -31.22
C GLN A 418 -37.83 -38.18 -31.23
N ARG A 419 -36.61 -38.68 -31.45
CA ARG A 419 -36.33 -40.13 -31.37
C ARG A 419 -36.65 -40.72 -30.00
N ILE A 420 -36.27 -40.03 -28.93
CA ILE A 420 -36.57 -40.44 -27.55
C ILE A 420 -38.09 -40.46 -27.31
N ARG A 421 -38.82 -39.46 -27.80
CA ARG A 421 -40.29 -39.41 -27.67
C ARG A 421 -40.98 -40.55 -28.40
N ILE A 422 -40.57 -40.84 -29.64
CA ILE A 422 -41.10 -41.96 -30.42
C ILE A 422 -40.86 -43.29 -29.69
N GLN A 423 -39.64 -43.51 -29.16
CA GLN A 423 -39.35 -44.73 -28.41
C GLN A 423 -40.18 -44.84 -27.12
N ALA A 424 -40.33 -43.75 -26.37
CA ALA A 424 -41.12 -43.74 -25.14
C ALA A 424 -42.62 -43.97 -25.36
N GLU A 425 -43.16 -43.62 -26.54
CA GLU A 425 -44.51 -43.96 -26.95
C GLU A 425 -44.65 -45.42 -27.36
N GLN A 426 -43.61 -46.03 -27.93
CA GLN A 426 -43.58 -47.46 -28.27
C GLN A 426 -43.44 -48.38 -27.04
N ASP A 427 -42.78 -47.90 -25.99
CA ASP A 427 -42.55 -48.65 -24.75
C ASP A 427 -43.77 -48.62 -23.79
N LYS A 428 -44.76 -47.75 -24.04
CA LYS A 428 -46.03 -47.68 -23.31
C LYS A 428 -47.08 -48.59 -23.94
#